data_AF-Q57XD3-F1
#
_entry.id   AF-Q57XD3-F1
#
_cell.length_a   1.000
_cell.length_b   1.000
_cell.length_c   1.000
_cell.angle_alpha   90.00
_cell.angle_beta   90.00
_cell.angle_gamma   90.00
#
_symmetry.space_group_name_H-M   'P 1'
#
loop_
_entity.id
_entity.type
_entity.pdbx_description
1 polymer ?
#
loop_
_entity_poly.entity_id
_entity_poly.type
_entity_poly.pdbx_seq_one_letter_code
_entity_poly.pdbx_strand_id
1 'polypeptide(L)'
;MTELTRLHSAWDVDRHIVLEGEKLVLIRFSHYGEATEQEEDMAHTLSTRQIDEVLVALAPKVRKYCTIYVVSTLEVPEFNVMYELGHSREPFAVMFFYRNAHIRVDVGTGNNNKINFVVSEDELLSIADAAYRAGRSGKTIAYSEKKFTTAAVRR
;
A
#
# COMPACT_ATOMS: atom_id res chain seq x y z
N MET A 1 20.06 -5.08 4.22
CA MET A 1 18.89 -4.27 3.83
C MET A 1 17.70 -5.21 3.85
N THR A 2 16.61 -4.84 4.50
CA THR A 2 15.40 -5.68 4.45
C THR A 2 14.79 -5.52 3.06
N GLU A 3 14.68 -6.60 2.32
CA GLU A 3 14.03 -6.61 1.00
C GLU A 3 12.52 -6.80 1.18
N LEU A 4 11.72 -6.09 0.40
CA LEU A 4 10.26 -6.27 0.40
C LEU A 4 9.90 -7.50 -0.43
N THR A 5 9.07 -8.38 0.13
CA THR A 5 8.66 -9.59 -0.57
C THR A 5 7.76 -9.25 -1.76
N ARG A 6 8.18 -9.62 -2.97
CA ARG A 6 7.38 -9.49 -4.20
C ARG A 6 6.46 -10.69 -4.38
N LEU A 7 5.21 -10.44 -4.74
CA LEU A 7 4.25 -11.48 -5.14
C LEU A 7 4.08 -11.43 -6.66
N HIS A 8 4.15 -12.59 -7.31
CA HIS A 8 4.29 -12.74 -8.76
C HIS A 8 3.05 -13.30 -9.45
N SER A 9 1.99 -13.61 -8.70
CA SER A 9 0.74 -14.13 -9.25
C SER A 9 -0.47 -13.66 -8.45
N ALA A 10 -1.65 -13.63 -9.09
CA ALA A 10 -2.90 -13.33 -8.40
C ALA A 10 -3.20 -14.34 -7.29
N TRP A 11 -2.86 -15.61 -7.52
CA TRP A 11 -2.98 -16.65 -6.51
C TRP A 11 -2.13 -16.37 -5.27
N ASP A 12 -0.89 -15.88 -5.43
CA ASP A 12 -0.04 -15.51 -4.29
C ASP A 12 -0.65 -14.35 -3.50
N VAL A 13 -1.17 -13.33 -4.21
CA VAL A 13 -1.83 -12.18 -3.58
C VAL A 13 -3.05 -12.62 -2.76
N ASP A 14 -3.97 -13.37 -3.36
CA ASP A 14 -5.16 -13.88 -2.68
C ASP A 14 -4.79 -14.78 -1.50
N ARG A 15 -3.82 -15.68 -1.70
CA ARG A 15 -3.32 -16.57 -0.67
C ARG A 15 -2.81 -15.80 0.54
N HIS A 16 -2.00 -14.76 0.35
CA HIS A 16 -1.46 -13.98 1.47
C HIS A 16 -2.53 -13.13 2.16
N ILE A 17 -3.49 -12.57 1.41
CA ILE A 17 -4.64 -11.84 1.98
C ILE A 17 -5.50 -12.75 2.88
N VAL A 18 -5.63 -14.03 2.53
CA VAL A 18 -6.42 -15.02 3.29
C VAL A 18 -5.62 -15.66 4.44
N LEU A 19 -4.38 -16.10 4.19
CA LEU A 19 -3.63 -16.98 5.11
C LEU A 19 -2.85 -16.23 6.20
N GLU A 20 -2.63 -14.92 6.09
CA GLU A 20 -1.90 -14.14 7.10
C GLU A 20 -2.67 -13.96 8.44
N GLY A 21 -3.84 -14.59 8.58
CA GLY A 21 -4.44 -14.96 9.87
C GLY A 21 -4.73 -13.79 10.81
N GLU A 22 -3.82 -13.52 11.75
CA GLU A 22 -3.94 -12.45 12.74
C GLU A 22 -3.10 -11.20 12.41
N LYS A 23 -2.50 -11.15 11.22
CA LYS A 23 -1.75 -10.00 10.74
C LYS A 23 -2.54 -9.18 9.73
N LEU A 24 -2.29 -7.87 9.75
CA LEU A 24 -2.58 -6.98 8.64
C LEU A 24 -1.68 -7.35 7.46
N VAL A 25 -2.22 -7.28 6.26
CA VAL A 25 -1.46 -7.42 5.02
C VAL A 25 -1.46 -6.05 4.35
N LEU A 26 -0.28 -5.46 4.20
CA LEU A 26 -0.09 -4.22 3.44
C LEU A 26 0.48 -4.60 2.08
N ILE A 27 -0.18 -4.21 1.01
CA ILE A 27 0.28 -4.47 -0.36
C ILE A 27 0.50 -3.14 -1.08
N ARG A 28 1.69 -2.95 -1.65
CA ARG A 28 2.00 -1.87 -2.58
C ARG A 28 1.89 -2.38 -4.01
N PHE A 29 0.92 -1.87 -4.76
CA PHE A 29 0.76 -2.09 -6.19
C PHE A 29 1.41 -0.96 -6.98
N SER A 30 2.23 -1.26 -8.00
CA SER A 30 2.78 -0.25 -8.91
C SER A 30 3.32 -0.89 -10.19
N HIS A 31 3.22 -0.22 -11.34
CA HIS A 31 3.96 -0.57 -12.56
C HIS A 31 5.29 0.18 -12.70
N TYR A 32 5.63 1.04 -11.72
CA TYR A 32 6.86 1.84 -11.67
C TYR A 32 7.89 1.30 -10.67
N GLY A 33 7.79 0.02 -10.31
CA GLY A 33 8.75 -0.64 -9.42
C GLY A 33 10.12 -0.88 -10.05
N GLU A 34 10.20 -0.86 -11.38
CA GLU A 34 11.43 -1.03 -12.17
C GLU A 34 11.77 0.28 -12.90
N ALA A 35 13.06 0.51 -13.16
CA ALA A 35 13.50 1.73 -13.82
C ALA A 35 12.94 1.81 -15.25
N THR A 36 12.21 2.87 -15.57
CA THR A 36 11.85 3.22 -16.94
C THR A 36 12.72 4.39 -17.42
N GLU A 37 13.09 4.38 -18.70
CA GLU A 37 13.86 5.47 -19.33
C GLU A 37 12.96 6.62 -19.82
N GLN A 38 11.64 6.46 -19.72
CA GLN A 38 10.68 7.45 -20.20
C GLN A 38 10.57 8.60 -19.19
N GLU A 39 10.87 9.83 -19.65
CA GLU A 39 10.85 11.02 -18.80
C GLU A 39 9.50 11.24 -18.11
N GLU A 40 8.40 10.98 -18.81
CA GLU A 40 7.03 11.12 -18.29
C GLU A 40 6.78 10.23 -17.06
N ASP A 41 7.45 9.08 -16.99
CA ASP A 41 7.32 8.09 -15.91
C ASP A 41 8.36 8.27 -14.80
N MET A 42 9.35 9.14 -14.99
CA MET A 42 10.45 9.35 -14.04
C MET A 42 9.93 9.83 -12.69
N ALA A 43 8.99 10.78 -12.67
CA ALA A 43 8.39 11.31 -11.45
C ALA A 43 7.65 10.22 -10.65
N HIS A 44 6.91 9.35 -11.34
CA HIS A 44 6.22 8.23 -10.71
C HIS A 44 7.16 7.15 -10.22
N THR A 45 8.21 6.84 -10.98
CA THR A 45 9.29 5.93 -10.57
C THR A 45 9.98 6.42 -9.30
N LEU A 46 10.28 7.72 -9.21
CA LEU A 46 10.84 8.32 -8.00
C LEU A 46 9.88 8.22 -6.81
N SER A 47 8.60 8.50 -7.03
CA SER A 47 7.57 8.42 -5.99
C SER A 47 7.40 6.98 -5.47
N THR A 48 7.40 5.98 -6.36
CA THR A 48 7.35 4.56 -6.03
C THR A 48 8.59 4.11 -5.25
N ARG A 49 9.78 4.58 -5.62
CA ARG A 49 11.01 4.31 -4.85
C ARG A 49 10.97 4.93 -3.46
N GLN A 50 10.48 6.15 -3.33
CA GLN A 50 10.34 6.82 -2.03
C GLN A 50 9.39 6.07 -1.10
N ILE A 51 8.24 5.61 -1.59
CA ILE A 51 7.35 4.81 -0.74
C ILE A 51 7.93 3.43 -0.42
N ASP A 52 8.68 2.80 -1.33
CA ASP A 52 9.37 1.53 -1.05
C ASP A 52 10.44 1.69 0.04
N GLU A 53 11.19 2.79 0.07
CA GLU A 53 12.12 3.11 1.17
C GLU A 53 11.39 3.25 2.51
N VAL A 54 10.22 3.91 2.51
CA VAL A 54 9.37 4.03 3.69
C VAL A 54 8.87 2.66 4.15
N LEU A 55 8.46 1.79 3.23
CA LEU A 55 8.02 0.43 3.53
C LEU A 55 9.15 -0.44 4.11
N VAL A 56 10.37 -0.30 3.60
CA VAL A 56 11.56 -0.98 4.13
C VAL A 56 11.86 -0.54 5.56
N ALA A 57 11.77 0.77 5.85
CA ALA A 57 11.94 1.31 7.20
C ALA A 57 10.83 0.85 8.16
N LEU A 58 9.59 0.81 7.66
CA LEU A 58 8.40 0.40 8.42
C LEU A 58 8.40 -1.10 8.76
N ALA A 59 8.86 -1.96 7.84
CA ALA A 59 8.73 -3.42 7.95
C ALA A 59 9.22 -3.99 9.31
N PRO A 60 10.42 -3.62 9.83
CA PRO A 60 10.84 -4.04 11.17
C PRO A 60 9.91 -3.59 12.30
N LYS A 61 9.35 -2.37 12.23
CA LYS A 61 8.50 -1.81 13.28
C LYS A 61 7.17 -2.55 13.39
N VAL A 62 6.62 -3.00 12.25
CA VAL A 62 5.27 -3.59 12.18
C VAL A 62 5.24 -5.12 12.10
N ARG A 63 6.39 -5.79 11.91
CA ARG A 63 6.51 -7.25 11.64
C ARG A 63 5.71 -8.20 12.55
N LYS A 64 5.41 -7.77 13.78
CA LYS A 64 4.65 -8.55 14.77
C LYS A 64 3.17 -8.66 14.40
N TYR A 65 2.61 -7.67 13.71
CA TYR A 65 1.17 -7.58 13.43
C TYR A 65 0.84 -7.21 11.98
N CYS A 66 1.83 -6.85 11.15
CA CYS A 66 1.65 -6.53 9.74
C CYS A 66 2.73 -7.22 8.90
N THR A 67 2.32 -7.76 7.76
CA THR A 67 3.20 -8.30 6.72
C THR A 67 3.08 -7.41 5.48
N ILE A 68 4.22 -7.01 4.91
CA ILE A 68 4.30 -6.08 3.78
C ILE A 68 4.70 -6.85 2.52
N TYR A 69 3.96 -6.62 1.44
CA TYR A 69 4.22 -7.18 0.11
C TYR A 69 4.24 -6.08 -0.95
N VAL A 70 4.94 -6.36 -2.05
CA VAL A 70 4.93 -5.52 -3.26
C VAL A 70 4.44 -6.33 -4.46
N VAL A 71 3.70 -5.68 -5.35
CA VAL A 71 3.14 -6.29 -6.56
C VAL A 71 3.37 -5.37 -7.74
N SER A 72 3.88 -5.93 -8.84
CA SER A 72 3.92 -5.24 -10.12
C SER A 72 2.57 -5.37 -10.82
N THR A 73 1.92 -4.25 -11.16
CA THR A 73 0.62 -4.26 -11.85
C THR A 73 0.73 -4.59 -13.35
N LEU A 74 1.95 -4.67 -13.88
CA LEU A 74 2.22 -5.23 -15.21
C LEU A 74 2.33 -6.75 -15.17
N GLU A 75 2.87 -7.29 -14.08
CA GLU A 75 3.07 -8.73 -13.90
C GLU A 75 1.80 -9.43 -13.40
N VAL A 76 1.06 -8.78 -12.49
CA VAL A 76 -0.17 -9.29 -11.88
C VAL A 76 -1.33 -8.30 -12.14
N PRO A 77 -1.88 -8.26 -13.37
CA PRO A 77 -2.87 -7.27 -13.77
C PRO A 77 -4.31 -7.57 -13.30
N GLU A 78 -4.57 -8.74 -12.71
CA GLU A 78 -5.92 -9.23 -12.38
C GLU A 78 -6.71 -8.30 -11.44
N PHE A 79 -6.01 -7.51 -10.62
CA PHE A 79 -6.62 -6.56 -9.68
C PHE A 79 -6.80 -5.15 -10.26
N ASN A 80 -6.27 -4.86 -11.46
CA ASN A 80 -6.22 -3.50 -12.00
C ASN A 80 -7.61 -2.89 -12.19
N VAL A 81 -8.57 -3.66 -12.69
CA VAL A 81 -9.95 -3.17 -12.83
C VAL A 81 -10.62 -3.02 -11.48
N MET A 82 -10.45 -4.01 -10.58
CA MET A 82 -11.13 -4.04 -9.29
C MET A 82 -10.72 -2.90 -8.36
N TYR A 83 -9.43 -2.54 -8.36
CA TYR A 83 -8.85 -1.52 -7.49
C TYR A 83 -8.44 -0.24 -8.22
N GLU A 84 -8.84 -0.10 -9.48
CA GLU A 84 -8.49 1.00 -10.37
C GLU A 84 -6.97 1.24 -10.41
N LEU A 85 -6.18 0.19 -10.65
CA LEU A 85 -4.71 0.22 -10.68
C LEU A 85 -4.18 0.19 -12.13
N GLY A 86 -2.86 0.31 -12.28
CA GLY A 86 -2.17 0.10 -13.56
C GLY A 86 -2.37 1.22 -14.60
N HIS A 87 -2.92 2.37 -14.19
CA HIS A 87 -3.05 3.55 -15.06
C HIS A 87 -1.98 4.61 -14.74
N SER A 88 -1.65 5.44 -15.73
CA SER A 88 -0.58 6.45 -15.62
C SER A 88 -0.91 7.66 -14.73
N ARG A 89 -2.07 7.71 -14.05
CA ARG A 89 -2.45 8.84 -13.18
C ARG A 89 -1.90 8.74 -11.74
N GLU A 90 -1.48 7.55 -11.32
CA GLU A 90 -1.04 7.29 -9.95
C GLU A 90 0.27 6.48 -9.99
N PRO A 91 1.28 6.83 -9.17
CA PRO A 91 2.55 6.12 -9.16
C PRO A 91 2.43 4.73 -8.51
N PHE A 92 1.59 4.61 -7.49
CA PHE A 92 1.41 3.37 -6.75
C PHE A 92 0.08 3.40 -6.00
N ALA A 93 -0.29 2.28 -5.42
CA ALA A 93 -1.38 2.16 -4.45
C ALA A 93 -0.93 1.30 -3.28
N VAL A 94 -0.93 1.86 -2.07
CA VAL A 94 -0.80 1.11 -0.82
C VAL A 94 -2.20 0.78 -0.30
N MET A 95 -2.45 -0.51 -0.10
CA MET A 95 -3.75 -1.05 0.35
C MET A 95 -3.57 -1.98 1.54
N PHE A 96 -4.60 -2.09 2.37
CA PHE A 96 -4.57 -2.86 3.61
C PHE A 96 -5.64 -3.94 3.62
N PHE A 97 -5.29 -5.14 4.06
CA PHE A 97 -6.19 -6.27 4.17
C PHE A 97 -6.05 -6.95 5.52
N TYR A 98 -7.14 -7.48 6.06
CA TYR A 98 -7.13 -8.25 7.30
C TYR A 98 -8.16 -9.37 7.20
N ARG A 99 -7.72 -10.63 7.30
CA ARG A 99 -8.59 -11.82 7.21
C ARG A 99 -9.52 -11.79 5.99
N ASN A 100 -8.96 -11.66 4.80
CA ASN A 100 -9.70 -11.58 3.53
C ASN A 100 -10.60 -10.33 3.34
N ALA A 101 -10.54 -9.35 4.25
CA ALA A 101 -11.29 -8.11 4.13
C ALA A 101 -10.37 -6.94 3.78
N HIS A 102 -10.73 -6.14 2.77
CA HIS A 102 -10.10 -4.86 2.49
C HIS A 102 -10.45 -3.84 3.58
N ILE A 103 -9.41 -3.22 4.16
CA ILE A 103 -9.52 -2.21 5.20
C ILE A 103 -9.30 -0.84 4.57
N ARG A 104 -10.39 -0.08 4.44
CA ARG A 104 -10.34 1.30 3.97
C ARG A 104 -9.79 2.18 5.08
N VAL A 105 -8.96 3.17 4.75
CA VAL A 105 -8.44 4.12 5.73
C VAL A 105 -8.78 5.53 5.29
N ASP A 106 -9.60 6.23 6.05
CA ASP A 106 -9.84 7.66 5.83
C ASP A 106 -8.60 8.43 6.30
N VAL A 107 -7.86 8.93 5.31
CA VAL A 107 -6.70 9.79 5.49
C VAL A 107 -6.98 11.24 5.08
N GLY A 108 -8.23 11.62 4.80
CA GLY A 108 -8.64 12.99 4.47
C GLY A 108 -8.53 13.39 2.99
N THR A 109 -8.13 12.49 2.09
CA THR A 109 -7.97 12.79 0.65
C THR A 109 -9.22 12.54 -0.19
N GLY A 110 -10.23 11.88 0.38
CA GLY A 110 -11.45 11.46 -0.31
C GLY A 110 -11.37 10.06 -0.92
N ASN A 111 -10.16 9.52 -1.16
CA ASN A 111 -9.98 8.12 -1.54
C ASN A 111 -9.51 7.31 -0.32
N ASN A 112 -10.43 6.51 0.23
CA ASN A 112 -10.15 5.69 1.41
C ASN A 112 -9.69 4.27 1.05
N ASN A 113 -9.72 3.91 -0.24
CA ASN A 113 -9.42 2.55 -0.69
C ASN A 113 -7.91 2.29 -0.79
N LYS A 114 -7.14 3.33 -1.12
CA LYS A 114 -5.70 3.26 -1.37
C LYS A 114 -5.02 4.58 -1.02
N ILE A 115 -3.75 4.49 -0.65
CA ILE A 115 -2.85 5.63 -0.53
C ILE A 115 -1.95 5.64 -1.76
N ASN A 116 -2.05 6.68 -2.57
CA ASN A 116 -1.38 6.84 -3.86
C ASN A 116 -0.38 8.01 -3.87
N PHE A 117 0.06 8.45 -2.69
CA PHE A 117 1.00 9.55 -2.49
C PHE A 117 2.01 9.19 -1.40
N VAL A 118 3.17 9.86 -1.44
CA VAL A 118 4.26 9.59 -0.51
C VAL A 118 3.88 10.12 0.87
N VAL A 119 4.09 9.27 1.88
CA VAL A 119 3.89 9.58 3.30
C VAL A 119 5.17 9.25 4.06
N SER A 120 5.41 9.92 5.17
CA SER A 120 6.53 9.58 6.04
C SER A 120 6.32 8.23 6.75
N GLU A 121 7.41 7.66 7.27
CA GLU A 121 7.36 6.41 8.02
C GLU A 121 6.45 6.47 9.24
N ASP A 122 6.50 7.55 10.03
CA ASP A 122 5.66 7.72 11.21
C ASP A 122 4.17 7.86 10.86
N GLU A 123 3.88 8.48 9.73
CA GLU A 123 2.53 8.57 9.20
C GLU A 123 2.01 7.21 8.75
N LEU A 124 2.81 6.46 7.98
CA LEU A 124 2.40 5.13 7.52
C LEU A 124 2.27 4.14 8.68
N LEU A 125 3.09 4.27 9.72
CA LEU A 125 2.96 3.50 10.96
C LEU A 125 1.61 3.75 11.64
N SER A 126 1.23 5.03 11.82
CA SER A 126 -0.07 5.40 12.41
C SER A 126 -1.25 4.84 11.59
N ILE A 127 -1.16 4.90 10.26
CA ILE A 127 -2.15 4.35 9.34
C ILE A 127 -2.25 2.82 9.47
N ALA A 128 -1.11 2.12 9.49
CA ALA A 128 -1.06 0.67 9.67
C ALA A 128 -1.64 0.25 11.03
N ASP A 129 -1.34 0.99 12.11
CA ASP A 129 -1.90 0.75 13.44
C ASP A 129 -3.43 0.95 13.46
N ALA A 130 -3.93 1.98 12.80
CA ALA A 130 -5.36 2.23 12.68
C ALA A 130 -6.07 1.13 11.87
N ALA A 131 -5.49 0.73 10.74
CA ALA A 131 -6.00 -0.36 9.90
C ALA A 131 -6.01 -1.70 10.66
N TYR A 132 -4.94 -2.01 11.39
CA TYR A 132 -4.86 -3.22 12.22
C TYR A 132 -5.91 -3.23 13.34
N ARG A 133 -6.05 -2.12 14.09
CA ARG A 133 -7.06 -1.99 15.15
C ARG A 133 -8.48 -2.15 14.60
N ALA A 134 -8.77 -1.57 13.44
CA ALA A 134 -10.06 -1.71 12.78
C ALA A 134 -10.33 -3.16 12.36
N GLY A 135 -9.39 -3.80 11.67
CA GLY A 135 -9.50 -5.20 11.24
C GLY A 135 -9.68 -6.16 12.42
N ARG A 136 -8.90 -6.00 13.49
CA ARG A 136 -9.03 -6.77 14.74
C ARG A 136 -10.41 -6.62 15.39
N SER A 137 -11.03 -5.45 15.24
CA SER A 137 -12.37 -5.15 15.76
C SER A 137 -13.50 -5.53 14.80
N GLY A 138 -13.21 -6.21 13.69
CA GLY A 138 -14.18 -6.60 12.67
C GLY A 138 -14.70 -5.45 11.80
N LYS A 139 -14.00 -4.31 11.78
CA LYS A 139 -14.37 -3.14 10.96
C LYS A 139 -13.58 -3.15 9.64
N THR A 140 -14.22 -2.69 8.58
CA THR A 140 -13.60 -2.52 7.23
C THR A 140 -13.24 -1.07 6.91
N ILE A 141 -13.35 -0.18 7.91
CA ILE A 141 -12.94 1.22 7.82
C ILE A 141 -12.17 1.63 9.08
N ALA A 142 -11.05 2.30 8.87
CA ALA A 142 -10.21 2.92 9.87
C ALA A 142 -10.13 4.43 9.61
N TYR A 143 -9.76 5.19 10.63
CA TYR A 143 -9.56 6.63 10.55
C TYR A 143 -8.14 6.93 11.02
N SER A 144 -7.34 7.60 10.19
CA SER A 144 -6.02 8.04 10.63
C SER A 144 -6.16 9.21 11.61
N GLU A 145 -5.24 9.31 12.56
CA GLU A 145 -5.22 10.41 13.53
C GLU A 145 -4.83 11.74 12.87
N LYS A 146 -3.92 11.67 11.89
CA LYS A 146 -3.55 12.80 11.02
C LYS A 146 -4.31 12.70 9.70
N LYS A 147 -4.92 13.81 9.27
CA LYS A 147 -5.54 13.93 7.94
C LYS A 147 -4.62 14.70 7.00
N PHE A 148 -4.43 14.18 5.81
CA PHE A 148 -3.70 14.84 4.72
C PHE A 148 -4.70 15.70 3.95
N THR A 149 -4.35 16.97 3.77
CA THR A 149 -5.08 17.86 2.86
C THR A 149 -4.44 17.78 1.47
N THR A 150 -5.19 18.11 0.43
CA THR A 150 -4.67 18.15 -0.96
C THR A 150 -3.39 18.99 -1.09
N ALA A 151 -3.24 20.03 -0.27
CA ALA A 151 -2.03 20.86 -0.23
C ALA A 151 -0.81 20.15 0.37
N ALA A 152 -1.01 19.18 1.27
CA ALA A 152 0.05 18.37 1.84
C ALA A 152 0.47 17.23 0.89
N VAL A 153 -0.47 16.68 0.12
CA VAL A 153 -0.23 15.59 -0.85
C VAL A 153 0.61 16.04 -2.06
N ARG A 154 0.58 17.33 -2.40
CA ARG A 154 1.37 17.91 -3.51
C ARG A 154 2.80 18.31 -3.14
N ARG A 155 3.27 17.98 -1.94
CA ARG A 155 4.63 18.33 -1.49
C ARG A 155 5.67 17.38 -2.02
#